data_AF-A0A931L7X7-F1
#
_entry.id   AF-A0A931L7X7-F1
#
_cell.length_a   1.000
_cell.length_b   1.000
_cell.length_c   1.000
_cell.angle_alpha   90.00
_cell.angle_beta   90.00
_cell.angle_gamma   90.00
#
_symmetry.space_group_name_H-M   'P 1'
#
loop_
_entity.id
_entity.type
_entity.pdbx_description
1 polymer ?
#
loop_
_entity_poly.entity_id
_entity_poly.type
_entity_poly.pdbx_seq_one_letter_code
_entity_poly.pdbx_strand_id
1 'polypeptide(L)' 'MWRLWILFDPRRAIIGLFIFLFTLAILIHFILLSSPRFNWLDTSGASAAAVELVEPVELA' A
#
# COMPACT_ATOMS: atom_id res chain seq x y z
N MET A 1 -15.20 -4.77 35.72
CA MET A 1 -14.18 -5.17 34.71
C MET A 1 -13.09 -4.10 34.59
N TRP A 2 -12.35 -3.85 35.68
CA TRP A 2 -11.26 -2.85 35.72
C TRP A 2 -9.89 -3.50 35.96
N ARG A 3 -9.90 -4.76 36.40
CA ARG A 3 -8.70 -5.58 36.65
C ARG A 3 -7.86 -5.87 35.40
N LEU A 4 -8.47 -5.82 34.19
CA LEU A 4 -7.73 -5.95 32.93
C LEU A 4 -6.69 -4.83 32.75
N TRP A 5 -6.95 -3.63 33.30
CA TRP A 5 -6.04 -2.49 33.26
C TRP A 5 -4.92 -2.55 34.32
N ILE A 6 -4.99 -3.49 35.26
CA ILE A 6 -3.92 -3.72 36.26
C ILE A 6 -2.83 -4.64 35.70
N LEU A 7 -3.19 -5.50 34.75
CA LEU A 7 -2.27 -6.44 34.09
C LEU A 7 -1.73 -5.90 32.77
N PHE A 8 -2.54 -5.12 32.04
CA PHE A 8 -2.13 -4.45 30.81
C PHE A 8 -1.93 -2.96 31.07
N ASP A 9 -0.70 -2.48 30.94
CA ASP A 9 -0.41 -1.05 30.94
C ASP A 9 -1.28 -0.37 29.87
N PRO A 10 -2.21 0.54 30.26
CA PRO A 10 -3.24 1.11 29.37
C PRO A 10 -2.66 1.67 28.08
N ARG A 11 -1.48 2.27 28.19
CA ARG A 11 -0.73 2.85 27.08
C ARG A 11 -0.32 1.79 26.06
N ARG A 12 0.22 0.65 26.51
CA ARG A 12 0.72 -0.42 25.62
C ARG A 12 -0.43 -1.14 24.92
N ALA A 13 -1.56 -1.34 25.60
CA ALA A 13 -2.73 -1.98 25.00
C ALA A 13 -3.30 -1.16 23.82
N ILE A 14 -3.46 0.16 23.99
CA ILE A 14 -3.98 1.04 22.94
C ILE A 14 -2.99 1.16 21.78
N ILE A 15 -1.69 1.27 22.08
CA ILE A 15 -0.63 1.32 21.05
C ILE A 15 -0.56 0.01 20.27
N GLY A 16 -0.62 -1.14 20.95
CA GLY A 16 -0.60 -2.46 20.30
C GLY A 16 -1.81 -2.66 19.39
N LEU A 17 -2.99 -2.25 19.85
CA LEU A 17 -4.21 -2.26 19.03
C LEU A 17 -4.04 -1.34 17.80
N PHE A 18 -3.61 -0.09 17.99
CA PHE A 18 -3.40 0.85 16.90
C PHE A 18 -2.40 0.33 15.87
N ILE A 19 -1.23 -0.15 16.31
CA ILE A 19 -0.20 -0.69 15.43
C ILE A 19 -0.71 -1.91 14.68
N PHE A 20 -1.45 -2.81 15.34
CA PHE A 20 -2.02 -3.99 14.69
C PHE A 20 -2.99 -3.60 13.56
N LEU A 21 -3.98 -2.75 13.86
CA LEU A 21 -4.95 -2.31 12.84
C LEU A 21 -4.29 -1.48 11.75
N PHE A 22 -3.33 -0.62 12.10
CA PHE A 22 -2.63 0.23 11.14
C PHE A 22 -1.73 -0.57 10.19
N THR A 23 -0.99 -1.54 10.73
CA THR A 23 -0.17 -2.46 9.93
C THR A 23 -1.05 -3.24 8.97
N LEU A 24 -2.18 -3.78 9.45
CA LEU A 24 -3.15 -4.50 8.63
C LEU A 24 -3.71 -3.62 7.51
N ALA A 25 -4.07 -2.36 7.83
CA ALA A 25 -4.57 -1.41 6.84
C ALA A 25 -3.53 -1.15 5.73
N ILE A 26 -2.28 -0.85 6.09
CA ILE A 26 -1.21 -0.61 5.11
C ILE A 26 -0.98 -1.85 4.24
N LEU A 27 -0.95 -3.05 4.84
CA LEU A 27 -0.75 -4.30 4.12
C LEU A 27 -1.79 -4.48 3.01
N ILE A 28 -3.07 -4.23 3.33
CA ILE A 28 -4.17 -4.31 2.37
C ILE A 28 -3.99 -3.26 1.27
N HIS A 29 -3.69 -2.01 1.62
CA HIS A 29 -3.52 -0.94 0.63
C HIS A 29 -2.34 -1.23 -0.32
N PHE A 30 -1.22 -1.72 0.21
CA PHE A 30 -0.06 -2.11 -0.60
C PHE A 30 -0.38 -3.24 -1.58
N ILE A 31 -1.21 -4.21 -1.19
CA ILE A 31 -1.66 -5.29 -2.08
C ILE A 31 -2.54 -4.75 -3.21
N LEU A 32 -3.47 -3.84 -2.90
CA LEU A 32 -4.30 -3.20 -3.92
C LEU A 32 -3.47 -2.34 -4.86
N LEU A 33 -2.53 -1.56 -4.32
CA LEU A 33 -1.65 -0.70 -5.10
C LEU A 33 -0.65 -1.51 -5.93
N SER A 34 -0.19 -2.67 -5.46
CA SER A 34 0.72 -3.54 -6.23
C SER A 34 0.02 -4.25 -7.40
N SER A 35 -1.31 -4.28 -7.44
CA SER A 35 -2.07 -5.00 -8.45
C SER A 35 -2.30 -4.13 -9.70
N PRO A 36 -1.92 -4.57 -10.92
CA PRO A 36 -1.98 -3.75 -12.14
C PRO A 36 -3.39 -3.24 -12.51
N ARG A 37 -4.45 -3.82 -11.94
CA ARG A 37 -5.84 -3.40 -12.14
C ARG A 37 -6.36 -2.39 -11.11
N PHE A 38 -5.80 -2.36 -9.91
CA PHE A 38 -6.29 -1.54 -8.78
C PHE A 38 -5.26 -0.50 -8.32
N ASN A 39 -4.11 -0.44 -8.99
CA ASN A 39 -3.11 0.60 -8.79
C ASN A 39 -3.62 1.94 -9.33
N TRP A 40 -4.34 2.68 -8.48
CA TRP A 40 -4.87 4.00 -8.84
C TRP A 40 -3.77 5.07 -8.99
N LEU A 41 -2.55 4.81 -8.53
CA LEU A 41 -1.39 5.68 -8.77
C LEU A 41 -0.76 5.41 -10.15
N ASP A 42 -1.01 4.23 -10.73
CA ASP A 42 -0.60 3.87 -12.08
C ASP A 42 -1.72 4.14 -13.09
N THR A 43 -2.18 5.40 -13.13
CA THR A 43 -3.05 5.89 -14.22
C THR A 43 -2.27 6.19 -15.50
N SER A 44 -1.02 5.71 -15.64
CA SER A 44 -0.16 5.86 -16.82
C SER A 44 0.27 4.54 -17.47
N GLY A 45 -0.15 3.40 -16.93
CA GLY A 45 0.11 2.07 -17.50
C GLY A 45 -0.67 1.73 -18.78
N ALA A 46 -1.49 2.64 -19.31
CA ALA A 46 -2.04 2.49 -20.66
C ALA A 46 -1.00 2.74 -21.76
N SER A 47 0.16 3.36 -21.50
CA SER A 47 1.17 3.63 -22.56
C SER A 47 2.57 4.05 -22.11
N ALA A 48 2.96 4.07 -20.83
CA ALA A 48 4.31 4.56 -20.49
C ALA A 48 5.45 3.53 -20.71
N ALA A 49 5.20 2.22 -20.60
CA ALA A 49 6.23 1.19 -20.81
C ALA A 49 6.37 0.73 -22.27
N ALA A 50 5.51 1.22 -23.18
CA ALA A 50 5.54 0.87 -24.60
C ALA A 50 5.98 2.03 -25.52
N VAL A 51 6.27 3.21 -24.97
CA VAL A 51 6.69 4.39 -25.76
C VAL A 51 8.21 4.55 -25.83
N GLU A 52 9.00 3.68 -25.18
CA GLU A 52 10.46 3.70 -25.29
C GLU A 52 11.02 2.73 -26.36
N LEU A 53 10.28 2.41 -27.44
CA LEU A 53 10.83 1.67 -28.59
C LEU A 53 10.17 2.05 -29.93
N VAL A 54 9.79 3.32 -30.11
CA VAL A 54 9.62 3.86 -31.47
C VAL A 54 10.77 4.81 -31.71
N GLU A 55 11.94 4.26 -32.01
CA GLU A 55 12.92 5.00 -32.78
C GLU A 55 12.37 5.08 -34.22
N PRO A 56 11.98 6.26 -34.72
CA PRO A 56 11.80 6.42 -36.16
C PRO A 56 13.21 6.40 -36.76
N VAL A 57 13.75 5.19 -37.01
CA VAL A 57 14.84 5.05 -37.97
C VAL A 57 14.22 5.34 -39.34
N GLU A 58 14.18 6.63 -39.63
CA GLU A 58 13.98 7.22 -40.94
C GLU A 58 14.93 6.53 -41.93
N LEU A 59 14.30 5.93 -42.93
CA LEU A 59 14.61 6.10 -44.35
C LEU A 59 15.73 7.15 -44.63
N ALA A 60 16.97 6.68 -44.81
CA ALA A 60 18.04 7.39 -45.51
C ALA A 60 18.92 6.39 -46.25
#